data_AF-A0A177HUS0-F1
#
_entry.id   AF-A0A177HUS0-F1
#
_cell.length_a   1.000
_cell.length_b   1.000
_cell.length_c   1.000
_cell.angle_alpha   90.00
_cell.angle_beta   90.00
_cell.angle_gamma   90.00
#
_symmetry.space_group_name_H-M   'P 1'
#
loop_
_entity.id
_entity.type
_entity.pdbx_description
1 polymer ?
#
loop_
_entity_poly.entity_id
_entity_poly.type
_entity_poly.pdbx_seq_one_letter_code
_entity_poly.pdbx_strand_id
1 'polypeptide(L)'
;MTADLVPDLVLFLQARLTEDEHAALQAAKPGGPYWSQQIGSGARPYHVGSSPDPKAPRSEPRVVDSERPRIIDHIARHDPARTLAEVEAKRQVIRLHNFSEGHECSTLDGNGDIDHCTWVMESEACTTLRLLALPYVDHSDYREEWRP
;
A
#
# COMPACT_ATOMS: atom_id res chain seq x y z
N MET A 1 25.35 5.54 17.74
CA MET A 1 25.57 4.75 16.52
C MET A 1 24.76 5.43 15.44
N THR A 2 25.40 6.06 14.47
CA THR A 2 24.70 6.65 13.32
C THR A 2 24.18 5.48 12.50
N ALA A 3 22.88 5.26 12.56
CA ALA A 3 22.24 4.23 11.78
C ALA A 3 22.32 4.62 10.29
N ASP A 4 22.57 3.65 9.40
CA ASP A 4 22.68 3.94 7.98
C ASP A 4 21.27 4.23 7.43
N LEU A 5 21.05 5.49 7.03
CA LEU A 5 19.74 6.04 6.66
C LEU A 5 19.00 5.21 5.59
N VAL A 6 19.73 4.71 4.58
CA VAL A 6 19.15 3.99 3.43
C VAL A 6 18.83 2.52 3.71
N PRO A 7 19.78 1.70 4.21
CA PRO A 7 19.46 0.35 4.67
C PRO A 7 18.27 0.32 5.63
N ASP A 8 18.21 1.26 6.57
CA ASP A 8 17.13 1.31 7.56
C ASP A 8 15.77 1.65 6.94
N LEU A 9 15.72 2.64 6.04
CA LEU A 9 14.47 2.99 5.33
C LEU A 9 13.98 1.84 4.44
N VAL A 10 14.89 1.17 3.74
CA VAL A 10 14.53 0.03 2.88
C VAL A 10 13.99 -1.13 3.71
N LEU A 11 14.64 -1.47 4.83
CA LEU A 11 14.15 -2.51 5.75
C LEU A 11 12.79 -2.15 6.34
N PHE A 12 12.58 -0.90 6.73
CA PHE A 12 11.29 -0.42 7.21
C PHE A 12 10.20 -0.58 6.15
N LEU A 13 10.43 -0.13 4.92
CA LEU A 13 9.47 -0.26 3.82
C LEU A 13 9.15 -1.73 3.51
N GLN A 14 10.17 -2.59 3.48
CA GLN A 14 9.97 -4.03 3.26
C GLN A 14 9.12 -4.68 4.36
N ALA A 15 9.33 -4.30 5.62
CA ALA A 15 8.53 -4.79 6.73
C ALA A 15 7.07 -4.36 6.60
N ARG A 16 6.80 -3.07 6.36
CA ARG A 16 5.43 -2.54 6.20
C ARG A 16 4.70 -3.14 5.00
N LEU A 17 5.38 -3.32 3.87
CA LEU A 17 4.80 -3.98 2.70
C LEU A 17 4.51 -5.48 2.94
N THR A 18 5.27 -6.13 3.82
CA THR A 18 5.01 -7.53 4.22
C THR A 18 3.79 -7.62 5.13
N GLU A 19 3.60 -6.64 6.02
CA GLU A 19 2.38 -6.53 6.83
C GLU A 19 1.14 -6.28 5.96
N ASP A 20 1.23 -5.37 4.99
CA ASP A 20 0.15 -5.07 4.04
C ASP A 20 -0.21 -6.30 3.19
N GLU A 21 0.80 -7.03 2.68
CA GLU A 21 0.62 -8.29 1.97
C GLU A 21 -0.09 -9.33 2.84
N HIS A 22 0.38 -9.51 4.08
CA HIS A 22 -0.21 -10.46 5.01
C HIS A 22 -1.67 -10.09 5.30
N ALA A 23 -1.97 -8.82 5.58
CA ALA A 23 -3.33 -8.34 5.82
C ALA A 23 -4.24 -8.61 4.62
N ALA A 24 -3.78 -8.32 3.39
CA ALA A 24 -4.52 -8.59 2.16
C ALA A 24 -4.78 -10.10 1.98
N LEU A 25 -3.78 -10.95 2.19
CA LEU A 25 -3.95 -12.41 2.10
C LEU A 25 -4.95 -12.95 3.12
N GLN A 26 -4.95 -12.44 4.35
CA GLN A 26 -5.95 -12.82 5.35
C GLN A 26 -7.36 -12.37 4.95
N ALA A 27 -7.49 -11.14 4.45
CA ALA A 27 -8.76 -10.60 3.97
C ALA A 27 -9.32 -11.38 2.76
N ALA A 28 -8.47 -12.00 1.94
CA ALA A 28 -8.90 -12.84 0.82
C ALA A 28 -9.43 -14.23 1.23
N LYS A 29 -9.15 -14.74 2.45
CA LYS A 29 -9.56 -16.10 2.85
C LYS A 29 -11.06 -16.38 2.88
N PRO A 30 -11.94 -15.45 3.32
CA PRO A 30 -13.37 -15.73 3.44
C PRO A 30 -14.08 -15.82 2.09
N GLY A 31 -13.61 -15.13 1.05
CA GLY A 31 -14.36 -14.99 -0.21
C GLY A 31 -13.51 -14.93 -1.48
N GLY A 32 -12.19 -14.99 -1.38
CA GLY A 32 -11.29 -14.73 -2.50
C GLY A 32 -10.86 -13.26 -2.60
N PRO A 33 -9.98 -12.96 -3.56
CA PRO A 33 -9.21 -11.72 -3.54
C PRO A 33 -9.90 -10.55 -4.24
N TYR A 34 -11.00 -10.80 -4.95
CA TYR A 34 -11.73 -9.78 -5.70
C TYR A 34 -13.01 -9.40 -4.98
N TRP A 35 -13.20 -8.12 -4.73
CA TRP A 35 -14.38 -7.63 -4.00
C TRP A 35 -15.25 -6.74 -4.89
N SER A 36 -16.54 -6.75 -4.62
CA SER A 36 -17.52 -5.95 -5.34
C SER A 36 -18.64 -5.47 -4.41
N GLN A 37 -19.19 -4.30 -4.72
CA GLN A 37 -20.43 -3.87 -4.09
C GLN A 37 -21.55 -4.81 -4.53
N GLN A 38 -22.33 -5.26 -3.56
CA GLN A 38 -23.53 -6.03 -3.77
C GLN A 38 -24.71 -5.36 -3.07
N ILE A 39 -25.92 -5.66 -3.55
CA ILE A 39 -27.17 -5.11 -3.02
C ILE A 39 -28.03 -6.27 -2.49
N GLY A 40 -28.37 -6.22 -1.21
CA GLY A 40 -29.27 -7.14 -0.54
C GLY A 40 -30.59 -6.49 -0.12
N SER A 41 -31.51 -7.31 0.39
CA SER A 41 -32.72 -6.85 1.07
C SER A 41 -32.44 -6.66 2.57
N GLY A 42 -32.66 -5.44 3.09
CA GLY A 42 -32.49 -5.15 4.52
C GLY A 42 -32.26 -3.67 4.81
N ALA A 43 -32.19 -3.31 6.10
CA ALA A 43 -31.92 -1.94 6.55
C ALA A 43 -30.55 -1.43 6.07
N ARG A 44 -29.58 -2.34 5.89
CA ARG A 44 -28.25 -2.09 5.30
C ARG A 44 -28.14 -2.84 3.98
N PRO A 45 -28.65 -2.25 2.88
CA PRO A 45 -28.77 -2.97 1.63
C PRO A 45 -27.43 -3.11 0.90
N TYR A 46 -26.41 -2.30 1.22
CA TYR A 46 -25.12 -2.36 0.53
C TYR A 46 -24.11 -3.16 1.35
N HIS A 47 -23.43 -4.10 0.71
CA HIS A 47 -22.35 -4.86 1.34
C HIS A 47 -21.23 -5.13 0.35
N VAL A 48 -20.03 -5.37 0.88
CA VAL A 48 -18.94 -5.93 0.10
C VAL A 48 -19.11 -7.45 0.11
N GLY A 49 -19.27 -8.01 -1.08
CA GLY A 49 -19.14 -9.44 -1.31
C GLY A 49 -17.91 -9.72 -2.15
N SER A 50 -17.38 -10.92 -2.02
CA SER A 50 -16.46 -11.46 -3.01
C SER A 50 -17.13 -11.48 -4.39
N SER A 51 -16.35 -11.18 -5.43
CA SER A 51 -16.83 -11.24 -6.80
C SER A 51 -17.16 -12.71 -7.10
N PRO A 52 -18.41 -13.03 -7.47
CA PRO A 52 -18.84 -14.41 -7.49
C PRO A 52 -18.09 -15.16 -8.58
N ASP A 53 -17.47 -16.28 -8.22
CA ASP A 53 -17.51 -17.42 -9.12
C ASP A 53 -19.01 -17.68 -9.38
N PRO A 54 -19.51 -17.64 -10.63
CA PRO A 54 -20.92 -17.90 -10.92
C PRO A 54 -21.39 -19.29 -10.47
N LYS A 55 -20.48 -20.18 -10.05
CA LYS A 55 -20.76 -21.50 -9.45
C LYS A 55 -20.64 -21.53 -7.92
N ALA A 56 -20.21 -20.46 -7.26
CA ALA A 56 -20.10 -20.42 -5.82
C ALA A 56 -21.49 -20.45 -5.15
N PRO A 57 -21.65 -21.19 -4.03
CA PRO A 57 -22.90 -21.20 -3.30
C PRO A 57 -23.27 -19.78 -2.83
N ARG A 58 -24.57 -19.44 -2.94
CA ARG A 58 -25.20 -18.14 -2.62
C ARG A 58 -24.98 -17.60 -1.19
N SER A 59 -24.27 -18.32 -0.34
CA SER A 59 -23.92 -17.96 1.03
C SER A 59 -22.48 -17.43 1.12
N GLU A 60 -22.06 -16.59 0.18
CA GLU A 60 -20.75 -15.95 0.29
C GLU A 60 -20.73 -15.04 1.53
N PRO A 61 -19.63 -15.03 2.30
CA PRO A 61 -19.57 -14.24 3.53
C PRO A 61 -19.61 -12.75 3.20
N ARG A 62 -20.57 -12.06 3.81
CA ARG A 62 -20.59 -10.59 3.85
C ARG A 62 -19.35 -10.13 4.60
N VAL A 63 -18.48 -9.38 3.92
CA VAL A 63 -17.26 -8.83 4.52
C VAL A 63 -17.60 -7.65 5.43
N VAL A 64 -18.42 -6.73 4.93
CA VAL A 64 -18.88 -5.52 5.64
C VAL A 64 -20.19 -5.03 5.03
N ASP A 65 -21.05 -4.39 5.83
CA ASP A 65 -22.29 -3.75 5.37
C ASP A 65 -22.37 -2.26 5.73
N SER A 66 -23.21 -1.53 5.00
CA SER A 66 -23.47 -0.11 5.21
C SER A 66 -24.80 0.31 4.59
N GLU A 67 -25.39 1.38 5.13
CA GLU A 67 -26.51 2.08 4.49
C GLU A 67 -26.04 3.02 3.38
N ARG A 68 -24.73 3.31 3.31
CA ARG A 68 -24.14 4.27 2.38
C ARG A 68 -23.34 3.55 1.30
N PRO A 69 -23.77 3.59 0.03
CA PRO A 69 -23.11 2.84 -1.05
C PRO A 69 -21.66 3.28 -1.25
N ARG A 70 -21.35 4.57 -1.09
CA ARG A 70 -19.99 5.11 -1.25
C ARG A 70 -18.96 4.51 -0.28
N ILE A 71 -19.37 4.10 0.92
CA ILE A 71 -18.46 3.43 1.88
C ILE A 71 -18.10 2.05 1.34
N ILE A 72 -19.11 1.31 0.84
CA ILE A 72 -18.94 -0.02 0.26
C ILE A 72 -18.12 0.05 -1.03
N ASP A 73 -18.35 1.05 -1.88
CA ASP A 73 -17.57 1.25 -3.11
C ASP A 73 -16.10 1.51 -2.80
N HIS A 74 -15.81 2.32 -1.79
CA HIS A 74 -14.44 2.56 -1.36
C HIS A 74 -13.77 1.26 -0.89
N ILE A 75 -14.44 0.46 -0.04
CA ILE A 75 -13.87 -0.79 0.46
C ILE A 75 -13.69 -1.80 -0.68
N ALA A 76 -14.69 -1.97 -1.55
CA ALA A 76 -14.60 -2.86 -2.71
C ALA A 76 -13.50 -2.44 -3.69
N ARG A 77 -13.26 -1.13 -3.86
CA ARG A 77 -12.15 -0.62 -4.68
C ARG A 77 -10.78 -0.96 -4.08
N HIS A 78 -10.67 -1.12 -2.77
CA HIS A 78 -9.43 -1.47 -2.05
C HIS A 78 -9.39 -2.95 -1.69
N ASP A 79 -9.77 -3.81 -2.64
CA ASP A 79 -9.79 -5.26 -2.44
C ASP A 79 -8.38 -5.87 -2.23
N PRO A 80 -8.31 -7.12 -1.74
CA PRO A 80 -7.06 -7.82 -1.54
C PRO A 80 -6.21 -7.93 -2.82
N ALA A 81 -6.81 -8.25 -3.97
CA ALA A 81 -6.09 -8.40 -5.23
C ALA A 81 -5.35 -7.12 -5.62
N ARG A 82 -6.02 -5.97 -5.53
CA ARG A 82 -5.42 -4.66 -5.78
C ARG A 82 -4.32 -4.36 -4.78
N THR A 83 -4.55 -4.62 -3.49
CA THR A 83 -3.55 -4.36 -2.44
C THR A 83 -2.26 -5.16 -2.67
N LEU A 84 -2.38 -6.44 -3.06
CA LEU A 84 -1.24 -7.27 -3.42
C LEU A 84 -0.49 -6.74 -4.66
N ALA A 85 -1.22 -6.27 -5.67
CA ALA A 85 -0.62 -5.64 -6.85
C ALA A 85 0.12 -4.33 -6.50
N GLU A 86 -0.43 -3.51 -5.58
CA GLU A 86 0.23 -2.31 -5.07
C GLU A 86 1.50 -2.65 -4.27
N VAL A 87 1.46 -3.69 -3.44
CA VAL A 87 2.65 -4.17 -2.71
C VAL A 87 3.76 -4.56 -3.68
N GLU A 88 3.45 -5.37 -4.70
CA GLU A 88 4.47 -5.78 -5.68
C GLU A 88 5.01 -4.60 -6.48
N ALA A 89 4.15 -3.66 -6.89
CA ALA A 89 4.58 -2.44 -7.56
C ALA A 89 5.55 -1.62 -6.67
N LYS A 90 5.23 -1.44 -5.39
CA LYS A 90 6.11 -0.73 -4.45
C LYS A 90 7.43 -1.48 -4.21
N ARG A 91 7.41 -2.82 -4.15
CA ARG A 91 8.63 -3.63 -4.08
C ARG A 91 9.53 -3.44 -5.32
N GLN A 92 8.95 -3.30 -6.50
CA GLN A 92 9.69 -2.97 -7.73
C GLN A 92 10.32 -1.59 -7.65
N VAL A 93 9.57 -0.58 -7.20
CA VAL A 93 10.11 0.77 -6.97
C VAL A 93 11.27 0.73 -5.97
N ILE A 94 11.13 0.01 -4.86
CA ILE A 94 12.23 -0.17 -3.90
C ILE A 94 13.48 -0.76 -4.57
N ARG A 95 13.33 -1.79 -5.41
CA ARG A 95 14.47 -2.38 -6.14
C ARG A 95 15.14 -1.39 -7.10
N LEU A 96 14.36 -0.56 -7.78
CA LEU A 96 14.89 0.46 -8.71
C LEU A 96 15.66 1.56 -7.99
N HIS A 97 15.25 1.92 -6.77
CA HIS A 97 15.79 3.05 -6.02
C HIS A 97 16.74 2.65 -4.87
N ASN A 98 16.95 1.35 -4.63
CA ASN A 98 17.92 0.83 -3.67
C ASN A 98 19.19 0.36 -4.40
N PHE A 99 19.95 1.31 -4.95
CA PHE A 99 21.18 1.04 -5.69
C PHE A 99 22.40 1.55 -4.92
N SER A 100 23.35 0.65 -4.65
CA SER A 100 24.52 0.91 -3.79
C SER A 100 25.51 1.92 -4.36
N GLU A 101 25.53 2.14 -5.68
CA GLU A 101 26.43 3.11 -6.31
C GLU A 101 25.78 4.50 -6.47
N GLY A 102 24.56 4.68 -5.95
CA GLY A 102 23.73 5.85 -6.24
C GLY A 102 22.96 5.71 -7.55
N HIS A 103 22.00 6.59 -7.78
CA HIS A 103 21.24 6.63 -9.03
C HIS A 103 20.70 8.05 -9.29
N GLU A 104 20.37 8.32 -10.56
CA GLU A 104 19.70 9.54 -10.92
C GLU A 104 18.21 9.45 -10.54
N CYS A 105 17.72 10.42 -9.77
CA CYS A 105 16.33 10.49 -9.40
C CYS A 105 15.87 11.95 -9.33
N SER A 106 14.56 12.17 -9.55
CA SER A 106 13.98 13.47 -9.21
C SER A 106 13.84 13.57 -7.68
N THR A 107 14.09 14.76 -7.16
CA THR A 107 14.00 15.08 -5.74
C THR A 107 12.96 16.17 -5.49
N LEU A 108 12.73 16.53 -4.23
CA LEU A 108 11.94 17.70 -3.88
C LEU A 108 12.89 18.80 -3.40
N ASP A 109 12.70 20.02 -3.89
CA ASP A 109 13.45 21.18 -3.43
C ASP A 109 12.96 21.66 -2.04
N GLY A 110 13.58 22.71 -1.51
CA GLY A 110 13.20 23.29 -0.21
C GLY A 110 11.77 23.86 -0.14
N ASN A 111 11.07 23.96 -1.27
CA ASN A 111 9.67 24.40 -1.36
C ASN A 111 8.71 23.23 -1.60
N GLY A 112 9.22 22.01 -1.82
CA GLY A 112 8.43 20.83 -2.17
C GLY A 112 8.11 20.69 -3.65
N ASP A 113 8.77 21.46 -4.52
CA ASP A 113 8.66 21.34 -5.98
C ASP A 113 9.63 20.27 -6.51
N ILE A 114 9.32 19.68 -7.67
CA ILE A 114 10.14 18.62 -8.26
C ILE A 114 11.43 19.22 -8.85
N ASP A 115 12.58 18.80 -8.32
CA ASP A 115 13.89 19.02 -8.93
C ASP A 115 14.29 17.78 -9.75
N HIS A 116 14.54 17.97 -11.05
CA HIS A 116 14.75 16.88 -11.99
C HIS A 116 16.22 16.47 -12.09
N CYS A 117 16.48 15.18 -12.31
CA CYS A 117 17.79 14.66 -12.72
C CYS A 117 18.94 14.90 -11.72
N THR A 118 18.65 14.81 -10.42
CA THR A 118 19.67 14.88 -9.37
C THR A 118 20.36 13.53 -9.22
N TRP A 119 21.69 13.50 -9.18
CA TRP A 119 22.43 12.30 -8.76
C TRP A 119 22.30 12.13 -7.25
N VAL A 120 21.60 11.08 -6.81
CA VAL A 120 21.39 10.78 -5.39
C VAL A 120 22.42 9.75 -4.94
N MET A 121 23.22 10.13 -3.94
CA MET A 121 24.19 9.24 -3.32
C MET A 121 23.51 8.19 -2.42
N GLU A 122 24.15 7.04 -2.25
CA GLU A 122 23.68 5.96 -1.37
C GLU A 122 23.41 6.43 0.07
N SER A 123 24.08 7.49 0.53
CA SER A 123 23.94 7.99 1.91
C SER A 123 22.68 8.83 2.17
N GLU A 124 21.94 9.25 1.13
CA GLU A 124 20.96 10.35 1.26
C GLU A 124 19.49 9.92 1.27
N ALA A 125 19.18 8.62 1.17
CA ALA A 125 17.83 8.08 1.00
C ALA A 125 17.04 8.78 -0.09
N CYS A 126 16.97 8.15 -1.26
CA CYS A 126 16.24 8.68 -2.40
C CYS A 126 14.82 9.15 -2.02
N THR A 127 14.47 10.36 -2.48
CA THR A 127 13.18 11.03 -2.25
C THR A 127 12.00 10.12 -2.59
N THR A 128 12.11 9.29 -3.64
CA THR A 128 11.08 8.30 -3.99
C THR A 128 10.81 7.31 -2.86
N LEU A 129 11.85 6.81 -2.18
CA LEU A 129 11.69 5.90 -1.03
C LEU A 129 11.11 6.63 0.18
N ARG A 130 11.55 7.88 0.43
CA ARG A 130 11.01 8.73 1.50
C ARG A 130 9.51 9.00 1.30
N LEU A 131 9.09 9.25 0.06
CA LEU A 131 7.67 9.40 -0.31
C LEU A 131 6.88 8.09 -0.12
N LEU A 132 7.46 6.93 -0.44
CA LEU A 132 6.82 5.63 -0.18
C LEU A 132 6.60 5.35 1.31
N ALA A 133 7.34 6.02 2.20
CA ALA A 133 7.20 5.85 3.65
C ALA A 133 6.08 6.71 4.25
N LEU A 134 5.57 7.73 3.54
CA LEU A 134 4.54 8.64 4.05
C LEU A 134 3.24 7.98 4.53
N PRO A 135 2.74 6.88 3.94
CA PRO A 135 1.58 6.17 4.47
C PRO A 135 1.79 5.60 5.88
N TYR A 136 3.03 5.50 6.35
CA TYR A 136 3.40 4.87 7.62
C TYR A 136 3.94 5.87 8.66
N VAL A 137 3.66 7.17 8.50
CA VAL A 137 4.13 8.23 9.43
C VAL A 137 3.67 8.03 10.88
N ASP A 138 2.53 7.38 11.09
CA ASP A 138 1.99 7.08 12.42
C ASP A 138 2.56 5.77 13.02
N HIS A 139 3.43 5.07 12.28
CA HIS A 139 4.04 3.83 12.76
C HIS A 139 5.13 4.11 13.80
N SER A 140 5.19 3.34 14.89
CA SER A 140 6.16 3.55 15.98
C SER A 140 7.63 3.54 15.54
N ASP A 141 7.93 2.70 14.56
CA ASP A 141 9.28 2.57 13.99
C ASP A 141 9.60 3.59 12.89
N TYR A 142 8.63 4.44 12.52
CA TYR A 142 8.87 5.53 11.57
C TYR A 142 9.83 6.55 12.18
N ARG A 143 10.77 7.03 11.37
CA ARG A 143 11.73 8.06 11.79
C ARG A 143 11.47 9.35 11.01
N GLU A 144 11.44 10.48 11.72
CA GLU A 144 11.20 11.80 11.10
C GLU A 144 12.26 12.17 10.05
N GLU A 145 13.49 11.63 10.16
CA GLU A 145 14.53 11.79 9.13
C GLU A 145 14.15 11.21 7.75
N TRP A 146 13.16 10.31 7.70
CA TRP A 146 12.65 9.76 6.44
C TRP A 146 11.56 10.63 5.79
N ARG A 147 11.03 11.64 6.48
CA ARG A 147 10.06 12.57 5.90
C ARG A 147 10.77 13.44 4.86
N PRO A 148 10.32 13.50 3.58
CA PRO A 148 10.95 14.28 2.52
C PRO A 148 11.29 15.71 2.93
#